data_AF-A0AAX6GIC7-F1
#
_entry.id   AF-A0AAX6GIC7-F1
#
_cell.length_a   1.000
_cell.length_b   1.000
_cell.length_c   1.000
_cell.angle_alpha   90.00
_cell.angle_beta   90.00
_cell.angle_gamma   90.00
#
_symmetry.space_group_name_H-M   'P 1'
#
loop_
_entity.id
_entity.type
_entity.pdbx_description
1 polymer ?
#
loop_
_entity_poly.entity_id
_entity_poly.type
_entity_poly.pdbx_seq_one_letter_code
_entity_poly.pdbx_strand_id
1 'polypeptide(L)'
;MAATIPCISYSRKMPTSTATVSGLETKVKLGNSSISSVQPLCQSFKPATLKIRHVVIRAIASESEKSGPSGLSIDLRGKRAFIAGVADDNGYGWAIAKALAAAGAEILVGTWVPALNIFENSLRRGKFDESRTLPDGSLMEISKVYPLDAVYDTLEEVPEDVKTNKRYAGSSNWTVKEVAESVKNDFGTIDILVHSLANGPEVTKPLLETSRKGYLTAISASSYSYVSLLKHFLPIMNPGGASISLTYIASERTIPGYGGGMSSAKAALESDTEC
;
A
#
# COMPACT_ATOMS: atom_id res chain seq x y z
N MET A 1 -11.03 -2.38 -57.28
CA MET A 1 -10.71 -3.82 -57.14
C MET A 1 -10.22 -4.03 -55.73
N ALA A 2 -11.10 -4.54 -54.85
CA ALA A 2 -10.78 -4.81 -53.45
C ALA A 2 -10.50 -6.31 -53.31
N ALA A 3 -9.32 -6.67 -52.81
CA ALA A 3 -8.93 -8.05 -52.55
C ALA A 3 -9.16 -8.35 -51.06
N THR A 4 -10.23 -9.08 -50.78
CA THR A 4 -10.56 -9.70 -49.50
C THR A 4 -9.63 -10.89 -49.23
N ILE A 5 -8.95 -10.89 -48.09
CA ILE A 5 -8.19 -12.04 -47.57
C ILE A 5 -9.12 -12.83 -46.64
N PRO A 6 -9.25 -14.17 -46.79
CA PRO A 6 -10.27 -14.94 -46.10
C PRO A 6 -9.88 -15.27 -44.65
N CYS A 7 -10.88 -15.17 -43.77
CA CYS A 7 -10.84 -15.54 -42.36
C CYS A 7 -10.93 -17.08 -42.24
N ILE A 8 -9.91 -17.72 -41.66
CA ILE A 8 -9.90 -19.17 -41.41
C ILE A 8 -10.58 -19.42 -40.06
N SER A 9 -11.75 -20.07 -40.09
CA SER A 9 -12.46 -20.54 -38.89
C SER A 9 -11.81 -21.81 -38.34
N TYR A 10 -11.23 -21.76 -37.15
CA TYR A 10 -10.77 -22.95 -36.44
C TYR A 10 -11.89 -23.51 -35.56
N SER A 11 -12.58 -24.55 -36.05
CA SER A 11 -13.59 -25.28 -35.28
C SER A 11 -12.93 -26.44 -34.52
N ARG A 12 -12.72 -26.27 -33.21
CA ARG A 12 -12.23 -27.35 -32.33
C ARG A 12 -13.41 -28.16 -31.81
N LYS A 13 -13.54 -29.42 -32.26
CA LYS A 13 -14.48 -30.41 -31.70
C LYS A 13 -14.02 -30.79 -30.28
N MET A 14 -14.92 -30.66 -29.31
CA MET A 14 -14.75 -31.17 -27.94
C MET A 14 -15.03 -32.68 -27.93
N PRO A 15 -14.14 -33.54 -27.43
CA PRO A 15 -14.48 -34.93 -27.15
C PRO A 15 -15.19 -35.02 -25.79
N THR A 16 -16.44 -35.49 -25.81
CA THR A 16 -17.13 -36.02 -24.63
C THR A 16 -16.48 -37.34 -24.21
N SER A 17 -15.91 -37.41 -23.02
CA SER A 17 -15.41 -38.66 -22.43
C SER A 17 -16.30 -39.07 -21.26
N THR A 18 -17.01 -40.18 -21.45
CA THR A 18 -17.77 -40.90 -20.44
C THR A 18 -16.83 -41.70 -19.54
N ALA A 19 -17.02 -41.59 -18.23
CA ALA A 19 -16.28 -42.34 -17.22
C ALA A 19 -16.70 -43.82 -17.20
N THR A 20 -15.73 -44.72 -17.33
CA THR A 20 -15.84 -46.14 -16.97
C THR A 20 -14.78 -46.45 -15.92
N VAL A 21 -15.22 -46.83 -14.73
CA VAL A 21 -14.38 -47.31 -13.62
C VAL A 21 -14.16 -48.81 -13.80
N SER A 22 -12.92 -49.23 -14.00
CA SER A 22 -12.51 -50.63 -13.88
C SER A 22 -11.20 -50.67 -13.10
N GLY A 23 -11.24 -51.33 -11.93
CA GLY A 23 -10.13 -51.39 -10.98
C GLY A 23 -8.99 -52.31 -11.43
N LEU A 24 -7.80 -52.02 -10.91
CA LEU A 24 -6.73 -53.00 -10.80
C LEU A 24 -5.91 -52.70 -9.53
N GLU A 25 -5.79 -53.72 -8.69
CA GLU A 25 -5.05 -53.73 -7.43
C GLU A 25 -3.53 -53.70 -7.65
N THR A 26 -2.79 -53.01 -6.78
CA THR A 26 -1.51 -53.54 -6.30
C THR A 26 -1.16 -53.07 -4.89
N LYS A 27 -0.86 -54.07 -4.06
CA LYS A 27 -0.55 -54.12 -2.62
C LYS A 27 0.32 -52.99 -2.04
N VAL A 28 -0.14 -52.41 -0.92
CA VAL A 28 0.69 -51.75 0.09
C VAL A 28 0.62 -52.55 1.40
N LYS A 29 1.76 -52.68 2.07
CA LYS A 29 2.04 -53.57 3.21
C LYS A 29 1.50 -52.99 4.54
N LEU A 30 0.98 -53.86 5.39
CA LEU A 30 0.16 -53.60 6.58
C LEU A 30 0.96 -53.58 7.91
N GLY A 31 0.45 -52.82 8.89
CA GLY A 31 0.62 -53.02 10.35
C GLY A 31 0.69 -51.69 11.13
N ASN A 32 -0.11 -51.36 12.15
CA ASN A 32 -1.13 -52.07 12.94
C ASN A 32 -2.22 -51.08 13.45
N SER A 33 -3.48 -51.48 13.27
CA SER A 33 -4.71 -51.29 14.08
C SER A 33 -4.87 -50.12 15.10
N SER A 34 -5.95 -49.34 14.94
CA SER A 34 -7.17 -49.43 15.78
C SER A 34 -8.35 -48.64 15.18
N ILE A 35 -9.53 -49.25 15.17
CA ILE A 35 -10.80 -48.75 14.63
C ILE A 35 -11.63 -48.18 15.78
N SER A 36 -12.27 -47.03 15.59
CA SER A 36 -13.39 -46.59 16.45
C SER A 36 -14.51 -46.00 15.59
N SER A 37 -15.70 -46.60 15.69
CA SER A 37 -16.92 -46.22 14.99
C SER A 37 -17.58 -45.00 15.60
N VAL A 38 -18.09 -44.09 14.77
CA VAL A 38 -18.92 -42.96 15.20
C VAL A 38 -20.38 -43.32 14.99
N GLN A 39 -21.17 -43.41 16.07
CA GLN A 39 -22.63 -43.37 16.05
C GLN A 39 -23.11 -42.06 16.67
N PRO A 40 -24.13 -41.38 16.12
CA PRO A 40 -24.69 -40.17 16.72
C PRO A 40 -25.70 -40.54 17.82
N LEU A 41 -25.40 -40.15 19.06
CA LEU A 41 -26.30 -40.27 20.20
C LEU A 41 -27.25 -39.06 20.23
N CYS A 42 -28.52 -39.29 19.89
CA CYS A 42 -29.59 -38.31 20.09
C CYS A 42 -30.12 -38.46 21.52
N GLN A 43 -29.97 -37.43 22.36
CA GLN A 43 -30.62 -37.38 23.68
C GLN A 43 -31.48 -36.12 23.80
N SER A 44 -32.77 -36.35 24.06
CA SER A 44 -33.80 -35.34 24.30
C SER A 44 -33.75 -34.88 25.76
N PHE A 45 -33.56 -33.58 25.99
CA PHE A 45 -33.64 -32.97 27.32
C PHE A 45 -35.03 -32.35 27.54
N LYS A 46 -35.66 -32.67 28.68
CA LYS A 46 -36.91 -32.03 29.15
C LYS A 46 -36.60 -30.69 29.83
N PRO A 47 -37.39 -29.62 29.61
CA PRO A 47 -37.16 -28.35 30.28
C PRO A 47 -37.74 -28.36 31.71
N ALA A 48 -36.95 -27.93 32.68
CA ALA A 48 -37.41 -27.59 34.02
C ALA A 48 -37.54 -26.06 34.14
N THR A 49 -38.71 -25.58 34.55
CA THR A 49 -38.98 -24.15 34.77
C THR A 49 -38.35 -23.66 36.07
N LEU A 50 -37.36 -22.77 35.98
CA LEU A 50 -36.76 -22.03 37.09
C LEU A 50 -37.42 -20.65 37.21
N LYS A 51 -38.01 -20.35 38.37
CA LYS A 51 -38.53 -19.02 38.70
C LYS A 51 -37.37 -18.07 39.01
N ILE A 52 -37.16 -17.09 38.13
CA ILE A 52 -36.19 -16.01 38.33
C ILE A 52 -36.85 -14.90 39.17
N ARG A 53 -36.27 -14.57 40.32
CA ARG A 53 -36.63 -13.37 41.10
C ARG A 53 -35.93 -12.16 40.48
N HIS A 54 -36.68 -11.16 40.04
CA HIS A 54 -36.13 -9.88 39.62
C HIS A 54 -35.56 -9.13 40.84
N VAL A 55 -34.23 -9.01 40.90
CA VAL A 55 -33.54 -8.03 41.74
C VAL A 55 -33.12 -6.88 40.84
N VAL A 56 -33.71 -5.70 41.05
CA VAL A 56 -33.32 -4.49 40.33
C VAL A 56 -32.11 -3.89 41.05
N ILE A 57 -30.92 -4.11 40.50
CA ILE A 57 -29.72 -3.38 40.91
C ILE A 57 -29.62 -2.12 40.06
N ARG A 58 -29.75 -0.96 40.70
CA ARG A 58 -29.61 0.35 40.06
C ARG A 58 -28.12 0.69 40.02
N ALA A 59 -27.48 0.51 38.86
CA ALA A 59 -26.10 0.95 38.64
C ALA A 59 -26.06 2.48 38.49
N ILE A 60 -25.20 3.12 39.26
CA ILE A 60 -24.88 4.56 39.14
C ILE A 60 -23.68 4.63 38.20
N ALA A 61 -23.87 5.08 36.97
CA ALA A 61 -22.76 5.34 36.05
C ALA A 61 -22.22 6.74 36.33
N SER A 62 -21.00 6.83 36.85
CA SER A 62 -20.19 8.05 36.77
C SER A 62 -19.48 8.04 35.41
N GLU A 63 -19.79 9.02 34.56
CA GLU A 63 -19.03 9.30 33.35
C GLU A 63 -17.67 9.86 33.71
N SER A 64 -16.66 9.00 33.78
CA SER A 64 -15.27 9.39 33.62
C SER A 64 -14.41 8.15 33.41
N GLU A 65 -14.35 7.62 32.18
CA GLU A 65 -13.12 7.06 31.59
C GLU A 65 -13.34 7.00 30.07
N LYS A 66 -12.60 7.81 29.30
CA LYS A 66 -12.34 7.48 27.89
C LYS A 66 -11.41 6.26 27.93
N SER A 67 -11.97 5.06 28.03
CA SER A 67 -11.23 3.84 27.81
C SER A 67 -10.72 3.88 26.37
N GLY A 68 -9.39 4.04 26.20
CA GLY A 68 -8.74 3.84 24.91
C GLY A 68 -9.09 2.45 24.35
N PRO A 69 -8.96 2.23 23.04
CA PRO A 69 -9.37 0.97 22.43
C PRO A 69 -8.65 -0.20 23.11
N SER A 70 -9.45 -1.13 23.64
CA SER A 70 -9.02 -2.33 24.36
C SER A 70 -8.39 -3.35 23.40
N GLY A 71 -7.18 -3.05 22.92
CA GLY A 71 -6.35 -3.90 22.08
C GLY A 71 -4.87 -3.67 22.35
N LEU A 72 -4.00 -4.59 21.91
CA LEU A 72 -2.54 -4.38 21.92
C LEU A 72 -2.21 -3.09 21.15
N SER A 73 -1.70 -2.08 21.84
CA SER A 73 -1.37 -0.78 21.24
C SER A 73 -0.11 -0.89 20.39
N ILE A 74 -0.17 -0.39 19.15
CA ILE A 74 1.01 -0.21 18.30
C ILE A 74 1.81 0.99 18.86
N ASP A 75 3.05 0.76 19.28
CA ASP A 75 3.95 1.78 19.83
C ASP A 75 5.11 2.04 18.87
N LEU A 76 5.11 3.23 18.27
CA LEU A 76 6.17 3.72 17.39
C LEU A 76 6.88 4.95 18.00
N ARG A 77 6.78 5.17 19.32
CA ARG A 77 7.49 6.27 19.98
C ARG A 77 8.99 6.15 19.78
N GLY A 78 9.62 7.28 19.46
CA GLY A 78 11.05 7.35 19.15
C GLY A 78 11.42 6.76 17.79
N LYS A 79 10.44 6.34 16.97
CA LYS A 79 10.64 5.94 15.58
C LYS A 79 10.40 7.10 14.65
N ARG A 80 11.14 7.13 13.54
CA ARG A 80 10.99 8.15 12.50
C ARG A 80 10.56 7.54 11.18
N ALA A 81 9.53 8.12 10.57
CA ALA A 81 8.99 7.70 9.30
C ALA A 81 9.23 8.74 8.21
N PHE A 82 9.72 8.31 7.04
CA PHE A 82 9.72 9.10 5.82
C PHE A 82 8.62 8.60 4.89
N ILE A 83 7.64 9.47 4.57
CA ILE A 83 6.51 9.15 3.70
C ILE A 83 6.66 9.89 2.38
N ALA A 84 6.98 9.14 1.32
CA ALA A 84 7.05 9.66 -0.04
C ALA A 84 5.66 9.63 -0.70
N GLY A 85 5.21 10.76 -1.25
CA GLY A 85 3.97 10.84 -2.02
C GLY A 85 2.78 11.45 -1.28
N VAL A 86 3.00 12.44 -0.42
CA VAL A 86 1.92 13.24 0.18
C VAL A 86 1.89 14.60 -0.50
N ALA A 87 0.73 15.02 -0.98
CA ALA A 87 0.53 16.32 -1.62
C ALA A 87 -0.72 17.06 -1.15
N ASP A 88 -1.61 16.36 -0.44
CA ASP A 88 -2.84 16.85 0.19
C ASP A 88 -3.26 15.86 1.30
N ASP A 89 -4.44 16.09 1.88
CA ASP A 89 -5.01 15.29 2.97
C ASP A 89 -6.04 14.22 2.54
N ASN A 90 -6.15 13.96 1.23
CA ASN A 90 -7.12 12.99 0.67
C ASN A 90 -6.50 11.64 0.32
N GLY A 91 -5.18 11.59 0.15
CA GLY A 91 -4.45 10.38 -0.28
C GLY A 91 -4.14 9.40 0.85
N TYR A 92 -3.77 8.16 0.47
CA TYR A 92 -3.33 7.13 1.41
C TYR A 92 -2.07 7.52 2.18
N GLY A 93 -1.15 8.26 1.56
CA GLY A 93 0.06 8.73 2.23
C GLY A 93 -0.24 9.59 3.46
N TRP A 94 -1.26 10.45 3.36
CA TRP A 94 -1.74 11.24 4.51
C TRP A 94 -2.37 10.36 5.59
N ALA A 95 -3.23 9.40 5.20
CA ALA A 95 -3.85 8.47 6.12
C ALA A 95 -2.81 7.62 6.89
N ILE A 96 -1.77 7.14 6.19
CA ILE A 96 -0.65 6.40 6.79
C ILE A 96 0.14 7.30 7.74
N ALA A 97 0.50 8.52 7.31
CA ALA A 97 1.22 9.47 8.16
C ALA A 97 0.44 9.74 9.47
N LYS A 98 -0.88 9.91 9.38
CA LYS A 98 -1.76 10.11 10.53
C LYS A 98 -1.79 8.90 11.47
N ALA A 99 -1.85 7.69 10.92
CA ALA A 99 -1.81 6.46 11.70
C ALA A 99 -0.46 6.26 12.41
N LEU A 100 0.65 6.55 11.72
CA LEU A 100 2.00 6.48 12.29
C LEU A 100 2.20 7.53 13.39
N ALA A 101 1.71 8.75 13.18
CA ALA A 101 1.73 9.82 14.18
C ALA A 101 0.91 9.46 15.43
N ALA A 102 -0.30 8.88 15.25
CA ALA A 102 -1.12 8.39 16.36
C ALA A 102 -0.45 7.28 17.17
N ALA A 103 0.44 6.49 16.54
CA ALA A 103 1.27 5.50 17.21
C ALA A 103 2.54 6.10 17.84
N GLY A 104 2.79 7.41 17.68
CA GLY A 104 3.90 8.14 18.28
C GLY A 104 5.15 8.30 17.42
N ALA A 105 5.09 7.97 16.12
CA ALA A 105 6.22 8.15 15.21
C ALA A 105 6.43 9.63 14.85
N GLU A 106 7.68 10.04 14.67
CA GLU A 106 8.04 11.32 14.06
C GLU A 106 7.84 11.26 12.54
N ILE A 107 7.20 12.28 11.96
CA ILE A 107 6.74 12.28 10.56
C ILE A 107 7.57 13.23 9.69
N LEU A 108 8.26 12.65 8.70
CA LEU A 108 8.90 13.35 7.59
C LEU A 108 8.14 13.05 6.29
N VAL A 109 8.02 14.04 5.40
CA VAL A 109 7.18 13.90 4.22
C VAL A 109 7.92 14.33 2.96
N GLY A 110 7.92 13.48 1.93
CA GLY A 110 8.36 13.80 0.57
C GLY A 110 7.18 14.23 -0.29
N THR A 111 7.16 15.50 -0.70
CA THR A 111 6.09 16.10 -1.51
C THR A 111 6.57 16.37 -2.92
N TRP A 112 5.74 16.01 -3.92
CA TRP A 112 6.08 16.25 -5.32
C TRP A 112 6.35 17.73 -5.60
N VAL A 113 7.49 18.07 -6.23
CA VAL A 113 7.96 19.45 -6.40
C VAL A 113 6.88 20.40 -6.97
N PRO A 114 6.15 20.04 -8.05
CA PRO A 114 5.02 20.84 -8.55
C PRO A 114 3.87 21.10 -7.57
N ALA A 115 3.68 20.25 -6.56
CA ALA A 115 2.63 20.38 -5.55
C ALA A 115 3.09 21.04 -4.25
N LEU A 116 4.41 21.13 -4.02
CA LEU A 116 5.04 21.57 -2.77
C LEU A 116 4.47 22.89 -2.25
N ASN A 117 4.50 23.95 -3.07
CA ASN A 117 4.05 25.26 -2.66
C ASN A 117 2.57 25.27 -2.25
N ILE A 118 1.72 24.50 -2.92
CA ILE A 118 0.28 24.45 -2.60
C ILE A 118 0.08 23.70 -1.28
N PHE A 119 0.80 22.59 -1.11
CA PHE A 119 0.75 21.77 0.10
C PHE A 119 1.21 22.56 1.34
N GLU A 120 2.42 23.15 1.30
CA GLU A 120 2.98 23.91 2.43
C GLU A 120 2.13 25.15 2.76
N ASN A 121 1.64 25.87 1.76
CA ASN A 121 0.76 27.01 1.98
C ASN A 121 -0.59 26.59 2.59
N SER A 122 -1.12 25.42 2.20
CA SER A 122 -2.37 24.91 2.77
C SER A 122 -2.19 24.44 4.21
N LEU A 123 -1.08 23.76 4.49
CA LEU A 123 -0.68 23.33 5.83
C LEU A 123 -0.50 24.54 6.76
N ARG A 124 0.27 25.55 6.34
CA ARG A 124 0.51 26.77 7.14
C ARG A 124 -0.76 27.59 7.40
N ARG A 125 -1.73 27.55 6.48
CA ARG A 125 -3.01 28.23 6.62
C ARG A 125 -4.04 27.45 7.46
N GLY A 126 -3.66 26.30 8.00
CA GLY A 126 -4.56 25.46 8.81
C GLY A 126 -5.65 24.76 8.00
N LYS A 127 -5.54 24.68 6.67
CA LYS A 127 -6.55 24.00 5.84
C LYS A 127 -6.68 22.51 6.15
N PHE A 128 -5.62 21.92 6.72
CA PHE A 128 -5.56 20.51 7.08
C PHE A 128 -5.76 20.27 8.59
N ASP A 129 -6.11 21.28 9.39
CA ASP A 129 -6.15 21.10 10.86
C ASP A 129 -7.21 20.08 11.30
N GLU A 130 -8.37 20.07 10.64
CA GLU A 130 -9.39 19.05 10.87
C GLU A 130 -8.86 17.64 10.52
N SER A 131 -8.25 17.49 9.35
CA SER A 131 -7.72 16.19 8.91
C SER A 131 -6.47 15.75 9.69
N ARG A 132 -5.73 16.68 10.32
CA ARG A 132 -4.60 16.42 11.24
C ARG A 132 -5.04 15.93 12.62
N THR A 133 -6.29 16.12 13.03
CA THR A 133 -6.76 15.78 14.38
C THR A 133 -6.63 14.27 14.65
N LEU A 134 -5.81 13.90 15.63
CA LEU A 134 -5.51 12.54 16.07
C LEU A 134 -6.60 12.02 17.04
N PRO A 135 -6.65 10.70 17.31
CA PRO A 135 -7.65 10.12 18.22
C PRO A 135 -7.60 10.65 19.66
N ASP A 136 -6.43 11.11 20.12
CA ASP A 136 -6.25 11.72 21.44
C ASP A 136 -6.68 13.21 21.48
N GLY A 137 -7.05 13.79 20.34
CA GLY A 137 -7.46 15.18 20.18
C GLY A 137 -6.31 16.14 19.86
N SER A 138 -5.06 15.67 19.82
CA SER A 138 -3.91 16.46 19.38
C SER A 138 -3.89 16.59 17.84
N LEU A 139 -3.03 17.46 17.31
CA LEU A 139 -2.83 17.57 15.85
C LEU A 139 -1.57 16.79 15.44
N MET A 140 -1.67 16.03 14.36
CA MET A 140 -0.50 15.46 13.68
C MET A 140 0.48 16.57 13.34
N GLU A 141 1.73 16.40 13.76
CA GLU A 141 2.84 17.27 13.42
C GLU A 141 3.66 16.64 12.28
N ILE A 142 4.01 17.46 11.30
CA ILE A 142 4.95 17.10 10.24
C ILE A 142 6.25 17.83 10.57
N SER A 143 7.29 17.10 10.99
CA SER A 143 8.55 17.70 11.42
C SER A 143 9.26 18.42 10.27
N LYS A 144 9.24 17.83 9.07
CA LYS A 144 9.81 18.46 7.88
C LYS A 144 9.17 17.94 6.59
N VAL A 145 8.98 18.87 5.65
CA VAL A 145 8.57 18.59 4.28
C VAL A 145 9.80 18.70 3.37
N TYR A 146 10.01 17.70 2.54
CA TYR A 146 11.07 17.65 1.55
C TYR A 146 10.46 17.74 0.15
N PRO A 147 10.99 18.61 -0.74
CA PRO A 147 10.68 18.51 -2.16
C PRO A 147 11.22 17.18 -2.68
N LEU A 148 10.43 16.45 -3.45
CA LEU A 148 10.84 15.15 -3.99
C LEU A 148 10.30 14.96 -5.41
N ASP A 149 11.13 14.48 -6.31
CA ASP A 149 10.70 13.86 -7.56
C ASP A 149 11.37 12.50 -7.71
N ALA A 150 10.61 11.44 -7.43
CA ALA A 150 11.13 10.09 -7.34
C ALA A 150 11.37 9.42 -8.70
N VAL A 151 11.20 10.16 -9.81
CA VAL A 151 11.58 9.71 -11.16
C VAL A 151 13.07 9.90 -11.42
N TYR A 152 13.75 10.75 -10.63
CA TYR A 152 15.16 11.10 -10.82
C TYR A 152 15.99 10.69 -9.61
N ASP A 153 16.98 9.82 -9.83
CA ASP A 153 17.86 9.37 -8.74
C ASP A 153 18.87 10.47 -8.40
N THR A 154 19.41 11.13 -9.42
CA THR A 154 20.42 12.20 -9.30
C THR A 154 20.17 13.35 -10.28
N LEU A 155 20.80 14.51 -10.05
CA LEU A 155 20.62 15.71 -10.88
C LEU A 155 21.15 15.57 -12.30
N GLU A 156 22.10 14.66 -12.54
CA GLU A 156 22.66 14.42 -13.88
C GLU A 156 21.62 13.79 -14.82
N GLU A 157 20.67 13.03 -14.28
CA GLU A 157 19.60 12.37 -15.03
C GLU A 157 18.47 13.32 -15.41
N VAL A 158 18.39 14.48 -14.76
CA VAL A 158 17.31 15.44 -14.94
C VAL A 158 17.46 16.16 -16.28
N PRO A 159 16.44 16.07 -17.17
CA PRO A 159 16.40 16.82 -18.42
C PRO A 159 16.42 18.35 -18.22
N GLU A 160 17.00 19.07 -19.18
CA GLU A 160 17.15 20.53 -19.08
C GLU A 160 15.81 21.28 -19.05
N ASP A 161 14.78 20.75 -19.70
CA ASP A 161 13.42 21.30 -19.65
C ASP A 161 12.78 21.19 -18.27
N VAL A 162 13.17 20.18 -17.48
CA VAL A 162 12.73 20.03 -16.09
C VAL A 162 13.52 20.97 -15.18
N LYS A 163 14.85 21.08 -15.36
CA LYS A 163 15.70 22.02 -14.59
C LYS A 163 15.25 23.47 -14.74
N THR A 164 14.91 23.87 -15.96
CA THR A 164 14.47 25.23 -16.28
C THR A 164 12.98 25.47 -15.99
N ASN A 165 12.23 24.44 -15.61
CA ASN A 165 10.83 24.57 -15.27
C ASN A 165 10.66 25.43 -14.01
N LYS A 166 9.79 26.46 -14.08
CA LYS A 166 9.53 27.38 -12.96
C LYS A 166 9.09 26.68 -11.67
N ARG A 167 8.46 25.51 -11.77
CA ARG A 167 8.03 24.71 -10.60
C ARG A 167 9.21 24.08 -9.86
N TYR A 168 10.28 23.73 -10.58
CA TYR A 168 11.49 23.13 -10.02
C TYR A 168 12.55 24.18 -9.67
N ALA A 169 12.59 25.29 -10.42
CA ALA A 169 13.59 26.35 -10.23
C ALA A 169 13.60 26.98 -8.82
N GLY A 170 12.49 26.91 -8.08
CA GLY A 170 12.38 27.41 -6.71
C GLY A 170 12.79 26.42 -5.62
N SER A 171 13.18 25.20 -5.97
CA SER A 171 13.51 24.13 -5.03
C SER A 171 14.86 23.50 -5.38
N SER A 172 15.59 23.10 -4.37
CA SER A 172 16.83 22.32 -4.49
C SER A 172 16.70 20.99 -3.74
N ASN A 173 17.64 20.08 -3.96
CA ASN A 173 17.76 18.82 -3.22
C ASN A 173 16.49 17.96 -3.30
N TRP A 174 15.96 17.77 -4.52
CA TRP A 174 14.68 17.10 -4.73
C TRP A 174 14.79 15.76 -5.46
N THR A 175 15.98 15.39 -5.93
CA THR A 175 16.23 14.03 -6.43
C THR A 175 16.30 13.04 -5.27
N VAL A 176 16.08 11.75 -5.53
CA VAL A 176 15.98 10.74 -4.46
C VAL A 176 17.25 10.72 -3.59
N LYS A 177 18.43 10.77 -4.22
CA LYS A 177 19.70 10.79 -3.50
C LYS A 177 19.85 12.03 -2.60
N GLU A 178 19.56 13.21 -3.13
CA GLU A 178 19.71 14.47 -2.39
C GLU A 178 18.73 14.56 -1.21
N VAL A 179 17.52 14.05 -1.38
CA VAL A 179 16.53 13.99 -0.28
C VAL A 179 17.02 13.04 0.81
N ALA A 180 17.52 11.87 0.46
CA ALA A 180 18.09 10.93 1.45
C ALA A 180 19.29 11.55 2.18
N GLU A 181 20.18 12.25 1.47
CA GLU A 181 21.30 12.99 2.07
C GLU A 181 20.81 14.12 2.99
N SER A 182 19.77 14.85 2.59
CA SER A 182 19.17 15.91 3.40
C SER A 182 18.57 15.34 4.69
N VAL A 183 17.79 14.25 4.60
CA VAL A 183 17.24 13.55 5.78
C VAL A 183 18.36 13.05 6.70
N LYS A 184 19.43 12.48 6.14
CA LYS A 184 20.60 12.06 6.92
C LYS A 184 21.24 13.23 7.68
N ASN A 185 21.40 14.37 7.02
CA ASN A 185 22.03 15.55 7.62
C ASN A 185 21.15 16.18 8.71
N ASP A 186 19.83 16.20 8.50
CA ASP A 186 18.87 16.81 9.42
C ASP A 186 18.59 15.91 10.65
N PHE A 187 18.49 14.59 10.44
CA PHE A 187 17.90 13.65 11.40
C PHE A 187 18.77 12.42 11.70
N GLY A 188 19.84 12.19 10.93
CA GLY A 188 20.72 11.03 11.06
C GLY A 188 20.14 9.77 10.41
N THR A 189 19.08 9.22 11.01
CA THR A 189 18.47 7.95 10.60
C THR A 189 16.94 8.00 10.56
N ILE A 190 16.36 7.02 9.88
CA ILE A 190 14.92 6.71 9.89
C ILE A 190 14.69 5.26 10.32
N ASP A 191 13.46 4.90 10.66
CA ASP A 191 13.05 3.53 10.96
C ASP A 191 12.02 3.00 9.95
N ILE A 192 11.23 3.90 9.36
CA ILE A 192 10.09 3.52 8.50
C ILE A 192 10.18 4.28 7.18
N LEU A 193 10.08 3.56 6.06
CA LEU A 193 9.95 4.14 4.73
C LEU A 193 8.58 3.79 4.14
N VAL A 194 7.79 4.80 3.81
CA VAL A 194 6.47 4.62 3.16
C VAL A 194 6.55 5.14 1.73
N HIS A 195 6.21 4.27 0.77
CA HIS A 195 6.04 4.62 -0.64
C HIS A 195 4.56 4.69 -0.98
N SER A 196 4.04 5.91 -1.12
CA SER A 196 2.64 6.20 -1.43
C SER A 196 2.53 7.09 -2.67
N LEU A 197 3.30 6.79 -3.71
CA LEU A 197 3.26 7.52 -4.99
C LEU A 197 3.09 6.57 -6.17
N ALA A 198 2.44 7.10 -7.21
CA ALA A 198 2.28 6.44 -8.50
C ALA A 198 1.94 7.50 -9.55
N ASN A 199 2.40 7.32 -10.77
CA ASN A 199 2.06 8.20 -11.89
C ASN A 199 2.07 7.40 -13.20
N GLY A 200 1.09 7.66 -14.06
CA GLY A 200 0.93 6.98 -15.35
C GLY A 200 0.32 7.94 -16.37
N PRO A 201 1.09 8.47 -17.33
CA PRO A 201 0.61 9.52 -18.23
C PRO A 201 -0.48 9.05 -19.21
N GLU A 202 -0.59 7.73 -19.43
CA GLU A 202 -1.54 7.12 -20.35
C GLU A 202 -2.53 6.18 -19.63
N VAL A 203 -2.75 6.36 -18.32
CA VAL A 203 -3.55 5.42 -17.48
C VAL A 203 -4.96 5.14 -18.01
N THR A 204 -5.55 6.08 -18.73
CA THR A 204 -6.89 5.94 -19.34
C THR A 204 -6.90 5.11 -20.62
N LYS A 205 -5.74 4.84 -21.23
CA LYS A 205 -5.65 4.06 -22.47
C LYS A 205 -5.59 2.56 -22.18
N PRO A 206 -6.31 1.73 -22.96
CA PRO A 206 -6.11 0.28 -22.94
C PRO A 206 -4.65 -0.09 -23.21
N LEU A 207 -4.18 -1.20 -22.62
CA LEU A 207 -2.76 -1.60 -22.75
C LEU A 207 -2.31 -1.78 -24.21
N LEU A 208 -3.21 -2.22 -25.10
CA LEU A 208 -2.94 -2.40 -26.53
C LEU A 208 -2.67 -1.07 -27.28
N GLU A 209 -3.09 0.06 -26.71
CA GLU A 209 -2.91 1.40 -27.28
C GLU A 209 -1.85 2.23 -26.53
N THR A 210 -1.31 1.68 -25.44
CA THR A 210 -0.29 2.33 -24.63
C THR A 210 1.03 2.41 -25.39
N SER A 211 1.59 3.61 -25.48
CA SER A 211 2.91 3.78 -26.09
C SER A 211 4.01 3.18 -25.21
N ARG A 212 5.12 2.76 -25.83
CA ARG A 212 6.31 2.30 -25.08
C ARG A 212 6.79 3.35 -24.08
N LYS A 213 6.76 4.64 -24.45
CA LYS A 213 7.16 5.75 -23.57
C LYS A 213 6.24 5.85 -22.36
N GLY A 214 4.92 5.89 -22.57
CA GLY A 214 3.94 5.98 -21.49
C GLY A 214 4.01 4.80 -20.53
N TYR A 215 4.17 3.59 -21.06
CA TYR A 215 4.37 2.37 -20.27
C TYR A 215 5.62 2.48 -19.37
N LEU A 216 6.76 2.84 -19.94
CA LEU A 216 8.01 2.94 -19.17
C LEU A 216 7.98 4.08 -18.16
N THR A 217 7.31 5.19 -18.46
CA THR A 217 7.06 6.25 -17.47
C THR A 217 6.24 5.74 -16.29
N ALA A 218 5.21 4.91 -16.54
CA ALA A 218 4.41 4.32 -15.46
C ALA A 218 5.23 3.39 -14.56
N ILE A 219 6.05 2.52 -15.15
CA ILE A 219 6.98 1.63 -14.42
C ILE A 219 8.01 2.45 -13.61
N SER A 220 8.63 3.43 -14.24
CA SER A 220 9.66 4.27 -13.61
C SER A 220 9.11 4.99 -12.38
N ALA A 221 7.97 5.68 -12.52
CA ALA A 221 7.39 6.45 -11.43
C ALA A 221 6.69 5.60 -10.36
N SER A 222 6.19 4.41 -10.69
CA SER A 222 5.30 3.64 -9.80
C SER A 222 5.86 2.32 -9.29
N SER A 223 7.02 1.88 -9.80
CA SER A 223 7.73 0.67 -9.36
C SER A 223 9.19 0.99 -9.03
N TYR A 224 9.96 1.46 -10.02
CA TYR A 224 11.41 1.68 -9.81
C TYR A 224 11.68 2.79 -8.78
N SER A 225 10.80 3.78 -8.66
CA SER A 225 10.87 4.79 -7.61
C SER A 225 10.90 4.18 -6.19
N TYR A 226 10.25 3.04 -5.95
CA TYR A 226 10.34 2.31 -4.67
C TYR A 226 11.73 1.71 -4.48
N VAL A 227 12.27 1.04 -5.50
CA VAL A 227 13.62 0.47 -5.49
C VAL A 227 14.66 1.55 -5.24
N SER A 228 14.55 2.69 -5.91
CA SER A 228 15.45 3.84 -5.73
C SER A 228 15.38 4.42 -4.33
N LEU A 229 14.15 4.65 -3.80
CA LEU A 229 13.96 5.13 -2.44
C LEU A 229 14.59 4.16 -1.44
N LEU A 230 14.33 2.85 -1.56
CA LEU A 230 14.92 1.85 -0.67
C LEU A 230 16.45 1.87 -0.77
N LYS A 231 17.02 1.86 -1.99
CA LYS A 231 18.47 1.90 -2.22
C LYS A 231 19.16 3.09 -1.52
N HIS A 232 18.56 4.28 -1.56
CA HIS A 232 19.16 5.49 -1.01
C HIS A 232 18.88 5.69 0.49
N PHE A 233 17.75 5.22 0.99
CA PHE A 233 17.39 5.33 2.41
C PHE A 233 17.88 4.16 3.27
N LEU A 234 18.11 2.97 2.70
CA LEU A 234 18.56 1.79 3.44
C LEU A 234 19.87 2.03 4.24
N PRO A 235 20.89 2.76 3.74
CA PRO A 235 22.10 3.07 4.52
C PRO A 235 21.87 3.93 5.76
N ILE A 236 20.73 4.60 5.86
CA ILE A 236 20.33 5.43 7.00
C ILE A 236 19.10 4.88 7.73
N MET A 237 18.69 3.65 7.42
CA MET A 237 17.58 2.98 8.10
C MET A 237 18.12 2.15 9.27
N ASN A 238 17.57 2.34 10.47
CA ASN A 238 17.98 1.58 11.64
C ASN A 238 17.68 0.08 11.45
N PRO A 239 18.52 -0.84 11.99
CA PRO A 239 18.19 -2.26 12.02
C PRO A 239 16.83 -2.52 12.70
N GLY A 240 16.02 -3.40 12.11
CA GLY A 240 14.64 -3.60 12.55
C GLY A 240 13.65 -2.56 12.01
N GLY A 241 14.10 -1.63 11.17
CA GLY A 241 13.24 -0.78 10.36
C GLY A 241 12.46 -1.57 9.31
N ALA A 242 11.43 -0.94 8.76
CA ALA A 242 10.54 -1.55 7.79
C ALA A 242 10.17 -0.57 6.67
N SER A 243 9.81 -1.11 5.52
CA SER A 243 9.22 -0.32 4.44
C SER A 243 7.86 -0.86 4.04
N ILE A 244 7.02 0.01 3.49
CA ILE A 244 5.70 -0.33 2.98
C ILE A 244 5.45 0.42 1.68
N SER A 245 4.83 -0.25 0.72
CA SER A 245 4.37 0.35 -0.53
C SER A 245 2.88 0.06 -0.74
N LEU A 246 2.23 0.82 -1.63
CA LEU A 246 0.82 0.60 -1.97
C LEU A 246 0.67 0.02 -3.36
N THR A 247 0.07 -1.16 -3.44
CA THR A 247 -0.27 -1.84 -4.69
C THR A 247 -1.78 -1.88 -4.95
N TYR A 248 -2.19 -2.48 -6.06
CA TYR A 248 -3.60 -2.64 -6.43
C TYR A 248 -3.81 -3.94 -7.22
N ILE A 249 -4.94 -4.61 -6.97
CA ILE A 249 -5.31 -5.93 -7.51
C ILE A 249 -5.27 -6.07 -9.04
N ALA A 250 -5.17 -4.96 -9.77
CA ALA A 250 -4.91 -4.97 -11.21
C ALA A 250 -3.54 -5.57 -11.60
N SER A 251 -2.64 -5.78 -10.63
CA SER A 251 -1.41 -6.57 -10.78
C SER A 251 -1.68 -8.04 -11.07
N GLU A 252 -2.60 -8.64 -10.33
CA GLU A 252 -2.91 -10.08 -10.38
C GLU A 252 -4.12 -10.40 -11.25
N ARG A 253 -5.04 -9.43 -11.43
CA ARG A 253 -6.31 -9.61 -12.12
C ARG A 253 -6.53 -8.54 -13.17
N THR A 254 -7.18 -8.90 -14.27
CA THR A 254 -7.53 -7.92 -15.30
C THR A 254 -8.64 -6.98 -14.80
N ILE A 255 -8.31 -5.69 -14.66
CA ILE A 255 -9.26 -4.64 -14.28
C ILE A 255 -9.38 -3.63 -15.43
N PRO A 256 -10.48 -3.65 -16.21
CA PRO A 256 -10.72 -2.66 -17.26
C PRO A 256 -10.69 -1.23 -16.70
N GLY A 257 -10.06 -0.31 -17.44
CA GLY A 257 -9.88 1.09 -17.03
C GLY A 257 -8.59 1.37 -16.23
N TYR A 258 -7.88 0.35 -15.77
CA TYR A 258 -6.56 0.49 -15.13
C TYR A 258 -5.42 0.29 -16.14
N GLY A 259 -5.38 1.19 -17.13
CA GLY A 259 -4.57 1.06 -18.34
C GLY A 259 -3.18 1.72 -18.26
N GLY A 260 -2.63 2.13 -19.41
CA GLY A 260 -1.38 2.88 -19.48
C GLY A 260 -0.11 2.18 -18.95
N GLY A 261 -0.18 0.86 -18.72
CA GLY A 261 0.90 0.10 -18.08
C GLY A 261 0.87 0.13 -16.54
N MET A 262 -0.13 0.75 -15.91
CA MET A 262 -0.22 0.81 -14.44
C MET A 262 -0.41 -0.56 -13.80
N SER A 263 -1.18 -1.47 -14.42
CA SER A 263 -1.30 -2.86 -13.97
C SER A 263 0.07 -3.54 -13.90
N SER A 264 0.88 -3.38 -14.95
CA SER A 264 2.23 -3.91 -15.02
C SER A 264 3.17 -3.29 -13.98
N ALA A 265 3.02 -1.98 -13.72
CA ALA A 265 3.79 -1.32 -12.67
C ALA A 265 3.45 -1.84 -11.27
N LYS A 266 2.20 -2.17 -11.00
CA LYS A 266 1.81 -2.77 -9.72
C LYS A 266 2.28 -4.22 -9.58
N ALA A 267 2.24 -5.00 -10.66
CA ALA A 267 2.83 -6.33 -10.66
C ALA A 267 4.36 -6.30 -10.43
N ALA A 268 5.07 -5.35 -11.06
CA ALA A 268 6.50 -5.16 -10.82
C ALA A 268 6.78 -4.74 -9.37
N LEU A 269 6.00 -3.81 -8.82
CA LEU A 269 6.14 -3.37 -7.42
C LEU A 269 5.96 -4.53 -6.43
N GLU A 270 4.98 -5.40 -6.65
CA GLU A 270 4.75 -6.59 -5.82
C GLU A 270 5.92 -7.57 -5.91
N SER A 271 6.39 -7.85 -7.14
CA SER A 271 7.57 -8.71 -7.35
C SER A 271 8.83 -8.14 -6.69
N ASP A 272 9.05 -6.82 -6.80
CA ASP A 272 10.21 -6.13 -6.21
C ASP A 272 10.11 -6.06 -4.67
N THR A 273 8.92 -6.25 -4.09
CA THR A 273 8.71 -6.30 -2.63
C THR A 273 9.17 -7.62 -2.02
N GLU A 274 9.24 -8.70 -2.80
CA GLU A 274 9.73 -10.01 -2.34
C GLU A 274 11.26 -10.10 -2.25
N CYS A 275 11.98 -9.15 -2.86
CA CYS A 275 13.45 -9.12 -2.94
C CYS A 275 14.08 -8.45 -1.71
#